data_AF-A0A7C9FZX5-F1
#
_entry.id   AF-A0A7C9FZX5-F1
#
_cell.length_a   1.000
_cell.length_b   1.000
_cell.length_c   1.000
_cell.angle_alpha   90.00
_cell.angle_beta   90.00
_cell.angle_gamma   90.00
#
_symmetry.space_group_name_H-M   'P 1'
#
loop_
_entity.id
_entity.type
_entity.pdbx_description
1 polymer ?
#
loop_
_entity_poly.entity_id
_entity_poly.type
_entity_poly.pdbx_seq_one_letter_code
_entity_poly.pdbx_strand_id
1 'polypeptide(L)'
;MTYEEAIAYLYSRLPVFQNHGARAYKPGLSTTRAFCERLGNPQNTYKTIHVGGTNGKGSTSHMLASVLQHAGYRVGLYTSPHLKSFTERIRVNGQPVREDFVSEFVTVHSDYIASIEPSFFEVTVAMAFAYFSSENVEVAVIEVGMGGRLDSTNIITPELALITNISFDHTQYLGDTLPKIAFEKAGIIKPTIPIVLSERMPPEVLDVFEERAAELDARLVVAAERITISSHSFQTGKLNIAVKYSHKKKLYRYQLDLLGEYQLNNVKGVLSALEILNDTGFVIHPSAIKSGLASVRTTTGLKGRWQQIQSEPLVLCDTAHNKAGLELTIGQFKQIEASKHRFVLGFVADKEIESILSLFSNEDTFYFCQPQNPRALPVENLVQAAQIAGFTGESLDNVNSALEKAIHDSNAADAIYVGGSTFVVADLNSL
;
A
#
# COMPACT_ATOMS: atom_id res chain seq x y z
N MET A 1 -19.15 -4.23 -23.79
CA MET A 1 -18.45 -5.40 -23.22
C MET A 1 -19.09 -5.71 -21.87
N THR A 2 -19.14 -6.96 -21.44
CA THR A 2 -19.40 -7.27 -20.02
C THR A 2 -18.24 -6.79 -19.15
N TYR A 3 -18.40 -6.81 -17.83
CA TYR A 3 -17.31 -6.48 -16.92
C TYR A 3 -16.12 -7.43 -17.09
N GLU A 4 -16.37 -8.74 -17.18
CA GLU A 4 -15.32 -9.75 -17.37
C GLU A 4 -14.58 -9.55 -18.69
N GLU A 5 -15.30 -9.25 -19.78
CA GLU A 5 -14.71 -8.92 -21.07
C GLU A 5 -13.86 -7.65 -21.01
N ALA A 6 -14.33 -6.61 -20.32
CA ALA A 6 -13.59 -5.36 -20.14
C ALA A 6 -12.30 -5.57 -19.34
N ILE A 7 -12.37 -6.35 -18.25
CA ILE A 7 -11.19 -6.71 -17.46
C ILE A 7 -10.22 -7.55 -18.29
N ALA A 8 -10.71 -8.58 -19.00
CA ALA A 8 -9.89 -9.39 -19.89
C ALA A 8 -9.23 -8.55 -20.98
N TYR A 9 -9.93 -7.56 -21.54
CA TYR A 9 -9.37 -6.60 -22.49
C TYR A 9 -8.20 -5.82 -21.87
N LEU A 10 -8.40 -5.23 -20.69
CA LEU A 10 -7.33 -4.48 -19.99
C LEU A 10 -6.10 -5.37 -19.70
N TYR A 11 -6.29 -6.62 -19.27
CA TYR A 11 -5.16 -7.51 -18.94
C TYR A 11 -4.47 -8.15 -20.15
N SER A 12 -5.18 -8.38 -21.25
CA SER A 12 -4.63 -9.04 -22.44
C SER A 12 -4.00 -8.07 -23.44
N ARG A 13 -4.52 -6.84 -23.52
CA ARG A 13 -4.08 -5.84 -24.51
C ARG A 13 -3.05 -4.88 -23.98
N LEU A 14 -3.03 -4.64 -22.67
CA LEU A 14 -2.18 -3.62 -22.08
C LEU A 14 -1.01 -4.25 -21.33
N PRO A 15 0.16 -3.59 -21.34
CA PRO A 15 1.24 -4.00 -20.46
C PRO A 15 0.83 -3.89 -18.98
N VAL A 16 0.72 -5.04 -18.30
CA VAL A 16 0.37 -5.17 -16.88
C VAL A 16 1.61 -5.52 -16.06
N PHE A 17 2.05 -4.60 -15.19
CA PHE A 17 3.24 -4.83 -14.34
C PHE A 17 3.12 -6.05 -13.42
N GLN A 18 1.91 -6.31 -12.90
CA GLN A 18 1.64 -7.46 -12.03
C GLN A 18 1.80 -8.81 -12.74
N ASN A 19 1.67 -8.86 -14.07
CA ASN A 19 1.76 -10.10 -14.85
C ASN A 19 3.10 -10.20 -15.59
N HIS A 20 3.58 -9.07 -16.13
CA HIS A 20 4.71 -9.02 -17.07
C HIS A 20 5.96 -8.32 -16.52
N GLY A 21 5.91 -7.79 -15.29
CA GLY A 21 7.04 -7.14 -14.63
C GLY A 21 7.66 -6.04 -15.49
N ALA A 22 8.98 -6.13 -15.73
CA ALA A 22 9.77 -5.14 -16.46
C ALA A 22 9.24 -4.76 -17.85
N ARG A 23 8.64 -5.72 -18.56
CA ARG A 23 8.15 -5.51 -19.93
C ARG A 23 6.94 -4.59 -20.00
N ALA A 24 6.30 -4.32 -18.85
CA ALA A 24 5.13 -3.47 -18.77
C ALA A 24 5.40 -2.04 -18.27
N TYR A 25 6.64 -1.71 -17.91
CA TYR A 25 6.99 -0.37 -17.47
C TYR A 25 7.13 0.58 -18.68
N LYS A 26 6.24 1.56 -18.78
CA LYS A 26 6.28 2.64 -19.77
C LYS A 26 6.57 3.96 -19.06
N PRO A 27 7.82 4.47 -19.06
CA PRO A 27 8.13 5.71 -18.38
C PRO A 27 7.56 6.91 -19.14
N GLY A 28 6.96 7.85 -18.41
CA GLY A 28 6.46 9.11 -18.95
C GLY A 28 5.05 9.44 -18.52
N LEU A 29 4.69 10.71 -18.66
CA LEU A 29 3.34 11.21 -18.31
C LEU A 29 2.50 11.55 -19.55
N SER A 30 3.08 11.48 -20.75
CA SER A 30 2.43 11.93 -21.98
C SER A 30 1.16 11.15 -22.29
N THR A 31 1.18 9.82 -22.18
CA THR A 31 -0.02 9.01 -22.45
C THR A 31 -1.13 9.31 -21.45
N THR A 32 -0.84 9.35 -20.15
CA THR A 32 -1.85 9.68 -19.13
C THR A 32 -2.41 11.08 -19.32
N ARG A 33 -1.55 12.07 -19.64
CA ARG A 33 -1.99 13.45 -19.93
C ARG A 33 -2.90 13.48 -21.14
N ALA A 34 -2.50 12.88 -22.26
CA ALA A 34 -3.33 12.80 -23.46
C ALA A 34 -4.67 12.09 -23.21
N PHE A 35 -4.69 11.08 -22.35
CA PHE A 35 -5.95 10.42 -21.98
C PHE A 35 -6.83 11.31 -21.10
N CYS A 36 -6.27 11.94 -20.07
CA CYS A 36 -7.02 12.84 -19.21
C CYS A 36 -7.50 14.10 -19.95
N GLU A 37 -6.73 14.63 -20.90
CA GLU A 37 -7.15 15.72 -21.78
C GLU A 37 -8.39 15.34 -22.59
N ARG A 38 -8.42 14.13 -23.17
CA ARG A 38 -9.60 13.60 -23.87
C ARG A 38 -10.82 13.50 -22.95
N LEU A 39 -10.60 13.16 -21.67
CA LEU A 39 -11.66 13.06 -20.66
C LEU A 39 -12.10 14.42 -20.09
N GLY A 40 -11.53 15.53 -20.57
CA GLY A 40 -11.86 16.88 -20.07
C GLY A 40 -11.11 17.26 -18.80
N ASN A 41 -9.94 16.66 -18.55
CA ASN A 41 -9.09 16.86 -17.37
C ASN A 41 -9.83 16.65 -16.03
N PRO A 42 -10.45 15.47 -15.81
CA PRO A 42 -11.27 15.22 -14.63
C PRO A 42 -10.49 15.34 -13.31
N GLN A 43 -9.18 15.09 -13.34
CA GLN A 43 -8.28 15.23 -12.19
C GLN A 43 -8.17 16.65 -11.62
N ASN A 44 -8.63 17.67 -12.35
CA ASN A 44 -8.62 19.07 -11.93
C ASN A 44 -9.96 19.52 -11.32
N THR A 45 -10.94 18.62 -11.17
CA THR A 45 -12.30 18.97 -10.73
C THR A 45 -12.52 18.82 -9.21
N TYR A 46 -11.52 18.32 -8.48
CA TYR A 46 -11.58 18.07 -7.04
C TYR A 46 -10.20 18.20 -6.41
N LYS A 47 -10.15 18.33 -5.08
CA LYS A 47 -8.88 18.42 -4.34
C LYS A 47 -8.19 17.07 -4.31
N THR A 48 -6.85 17.04 -4.25
CA THR A 48 -6.12 15.77 -4.15
C THR A 48 -5.09 15.76 -3.04
N ILE A 49 -4.80 14.59 -2.50
CA ILE A 49 -3.69 14.31 -1.58
C ILE A 49 -2.87 13.19 -2.19
N HIS A 50 -1.56 13.39 -2.36
CA HIS A 50 -0.70 12.46 -3.10
C HIS A 50 0.21 11.69 -2.16
N VAL A 51 0.10 10.36 -2.14
CA VAL A 51 0.81 9.50 -1.20
C VAL A 51 1.82 8.61 -1.91
N GLY A 52 3.11 8.91 -1.71
CA GLY A 52 4.24 8.13 -2.18
C GLY A 52 5.00 7.43 -1.05
N GLY A 53 6.03 6.67 -1.43
CA GLY A 53 6.87 5.90 -0.50
C GLY A 53 7.15 4.49 -0.96
N THR A 54 7.89 3.73 -0.16
CA THR A 54 8.21 2.33 -0.47
C THR A 54 7.15 1.42 0.12
N ASN A 55 7.09 1.36 1.45
CA ASN A 55 6.10 0.60 2.21
C ASN A 55 5.10 1.54 2.91
N GLY A 56 3.88 1.06 3.19
CA GLY A 56 2.89 1.81 3.97
C GLY A 56 1.99 2.80 3.19
N LYS A 57 2.25 3.03 1.90
CA LYS A 57 1.45 3.92 1.03
C LYS A 57 -0.05 3.65 1.11
N GLY A 58 -0.47 2.41 0.83
CA GLY A 58 -1.87 2.00 0.94
C GLY A 58 -2.44 2.23 2.34
N SER A 59 -1.79 1.75 3.41
CA SER A 59 -2.26 1.97 4.79
C SER A 59 -2.45 3.46 5.12
N THR A 60 -1.49 4.31 4.76
CA THR A 60 -1.56 5.76 4.95
C THR A 60 -2.70 6.39 4.13
N SER A 61 -2.87 5.97 2.88
CA SER A 61 -3.94 6.46 2.00
C SER A 61 -5.32 6.09 2.55
N HIS A 62 -5.49 4.85 3.02
CA HIS A 62 -6.71 4.38 3.66
C HIS A 62 -6.98 5.08 5.00
N MET A 63 -5.96 5.35 5.83
CA MET A 63 -6.12 6.14 7.06
C MET A 63 -6.61 7.56 6.77
N LEU A 64 -5.98 8.26 5.81
CA LEU A 64 -6.39 9.60 5.39
C LEU A 64 -7.83 9.59 4.86
N ALA A 65 -8.16 8.65 3.97
CA ALA A 65 -9.49 8.55 3.40
C ALA A 65 -10.55 8.27 4.47
N SER A 66 -10.26 7.38 5.43
CA SER A 66 -11.17 7.09 6.54
C SER A 66 -11.44 8.33 7.40
N VAL A 67 -10.39 9.08 7.76
CA VAL A 67 -10.53 10.30 8.58
C VAL A 67 -11.31 11.38 7.83
N LEU A 68 -11.02 11.59 6.55
CA LEU A 68 -11.71 12.60 5.74
C LEU A 68 -13.20 12.24 5.54
N GLN A 69 -13.55 10.97 5.38
CA GLN A 69 -14.94 10.53 5.35
C GLN A 69 -15.66 10.83 6.68
N HIS A 70 -15.01 10.55 7.82
CA HIS A 70 -15.57 10.90 9.13
C HIS A 70 -15.62 12.41 9.40
N ALA A 71 -14.85 13.21 8.66
CA ALA A 71 -14.94 14.67 8.68
C ALA A 71 -16.09 15.20 7.82
N GLY A 72 -16.80 14.33 7.09
CA GLY A 72 -18.00 14.68 6.31
C GLY A 72 -17.73 14.92 4.83
N TYR A 73 -16.49 14.76 4.36
CA TYR A 73 -16.17 14.90 2.94
C TYR A 73 -16.64 13.71 2.13
N ARG A 74 -17.02 13.94 0.87
CA ARG A 74 -17.10 12.89 -0.15
C ARG A 74 -15.70 12.58 -0.67
N VAL A 75 -15.19 11.41 -0.33
CA VAL A 75 -13.78 11.06 -0.52
C VAL A 75 -13.59 10.01 -1.60
N GLY A 76 -12.76 10.35 -2.60
CA GLY A 76 -12.18 9.39 -3.54
C GLY A 76 -10.93 8.75 -2.94
N LEU A 77 -10.70 7.47 -3.21
CA LEU A 77 -9.48 6.77 -2.83
C LEU A 77 -9.01 5.92 -4.00
N TYR A 78 -7.80 6.19 -4.48
CA TYR A 78 -7.11 5.37 -5.48
C TYR A 78 -5.94 4.63 -4.86
N THR A 79 -5.91 3.30 -4.96
CA THR A 79 -4.85 2.44 -4.42
C THR A 79 -4.40 1.36 -5.40
N SER A 80 -3.17 0.88 -5.19
CA SER A 80 -2.62 -0.22 -5.97
C SER A 80 -1.53 -0.99 -5.21
N PRO A 81 -1.34 -2.29 -5.47
CA PRO A 81 -2.20 -3.19 -6.25
C PRO A 81 -3.57 -3.42 -5.58
N HIS A 82 -4.49 -4.11 -6.25
CA HIS A 82 -5.66 -4.71 -5.58
C HIS A 82 -5.30 -6.08 -5.01
N LEU A 83 -6.10 -6.57 -4.07
CA LEU A 83 -5.93 -7.87 -3.43
C LEU A 83 -6.83 -8.94 -4.06
N LYS A 84 -8.15 -8.70 -4.19
CA LYS A 84 -9.09 -9.70 -4.75
C LYS A 84 -9.73 -9.25 -6.05
N SER A 85 -10.19 -8.01 -6.12
CA SER A 85 -10.91 -7.48 -7.29
C SER A 85 -10.30 -6.18 -7.80
N PHE A 86 -10.31 -6.00 -9.13
CA PHE A 86 -9.91 -4.75 -9.78
C PHE A 86 -10.62 -3.53 -9.18
N THR A 87 -11.90 -3.67 -8.82
CA THR A 87 -12.72 -2.57 -8.29
C THR A 87 -12.18 -2.01 -6.98
N GLU A 88 -11.35 -2.75 -6.24
CA GLU A 88 -10.74 -2.27 -5.00
C GLU A 88 -9.81 -1.08 -5.20
N ARG A 89 -9.27 -0.90 -6.41
CA ARG A 89 -8.35 0.18 -6.77
C ARG A 89 -8.98 1.56 -6.71
N ILE A 90 -10.30 1.66 -6.90
CA ILE A 90 -11.01 2.93 -7.05
C ILE A 90 -12.19 2.88 -6.08
N ARG A 91 -12.23 3.81 -5.12
CA ARG A 91 -13.30 3.86 -4.12
C ARG A 91 -13.86 5.25 -3.95
N VAL A 92 -15.15 5.35 -3.69
CA VAL A 92 -15.81 6.58 -3.23
C VAL A 92 -16.53 6.27 -1.93
N ASN A 93 -16.20 7.00 -0.86
CA ASN A 93 -16.71 6.75 0.50
C ASN A 93 -16.61 5.28 0.91
N GLY A 94 -15.45 4.67 0.64
CA GLY A 94 -15.15 3.28 0.95
C GLY A 94 -15.72 2.24 -0.01
N GLN A 95 -16.72 2.59 -0.81
CA GLN A 95 -17.34 1.67 -1.76
C GLN A 95 -16.47 1.52 -3.01
N PRO A 96 -16.14 0.28 -3.44
CA PRO A 96 -15.47 0.04 -4.72
C PRO A 96 -16.23 0.65 -5.90
N VAL A 97 -15.51 1.00 -6.97
CA VAL A 97 -16.11 1.37 -8.25
C VAL A 97 -17.05 0.26 -8.72
N ARG A 98 -18.19 0.65 -9.28
CA ARG A 98 -19.18 -0.30 -9.79
C ARG A 98 -18.66 -0.97 -11.07
N GLU A 99 -18.91 -2.26 -11.20
CA GLU A 99 -18.46 -3.05 -12.35
C GLU A 99 -19.04 -2.53 -13.68
N ASP A 100 -20.29 -2.04 -13.65
CA ASP A 100 -20.93 -1.44 -14.81
C ASP A 100 -20.19 -0.19 -15.29
N PHE A 101 -19.78 0.70 -14.38
CA PHE A 101 -18.95 1.86 -14.71
C PHE A 101 -17.63 1.44 -15.38
N VAL A 102 -16.95 0.41 -14.85
CA VAL A 102 -15.70 -0.10 -15.44
C VAL A 102 -15.96 -0.61 -16.86
N SER A 103 -17.00 -1.42 -17.04
CA SER A 103 -17.35 -2.01 -18.34
C SER A 103 -17.74 -0.94 -19.37
N GLU A 104 -18.49 0.08 -18.94
CA GLU A 104 -18.92 1.21 -19.77
C GLU A 104 -17.72 2.06 -20.16
N PHE A 105 -16.86 2.44 -19.20
CA PHE A 105 -15.66 3.23 -19.44
C PHE A 105 -14.75 2.56 -20.47
N VAL A 106 -14.46 1.26 -20.30
CA VAL A 106 -13.62 0.51 -21.23
C VAL A 106 -14.27 0.41 -22.60
N THR A 107 -15.59 0.16 -22.66
CA THR A 107 -16.33 0.07 -23.93
C THR A 107 -16.25 1.41 -24.69
N VAL A 108 -16.57 2.52 -24.04
CA VAL A 108 -16.61 3.88 -24.63
C VAL A 108 -15.23 4.34 -25.09
N HIS A 109 -14.16 3.95 -24.39
CA HIS A 109 -12.81 4.40 -24.68
C HIS A 109 -11.93 3.37 -25.40
N SER A 110 -12.46 2.21 -25.77
CA SER A 110 -11.71 1.09 -26.39
C SER A 110 -10.92 1.51 -27.64
N ASP A 111 -11.54 2.20 -28.60
CA ASP A 111 -10.89 2.70 -29.82
C ASP A 111 -9.73 3.65 -29.50
N TYR A 112 -9.92 4.53 -28.52
CA TYR A 112 -8.87 5.47 -28.14
C TYR A 112 -7.71 4.79 -27.41
N ILE A 113 -8.02 3.85 -26.52
CA ILE A 113 -7.03 2.99 -25.86
C ILE A 113 -6.19 2.25 -26.92
N ALA A 114 -6.84 1.70 -27.96
CA ALA A 114 -6.13 1.05 -29.06
C ALA A 114 -5.23 2.02 -29.85
N SER A 115 -5.62 3.30 -29.96
CA SER A 115 -4.87 4.29 -30.74
C SER A 115 -3.61 4.84 -30.06
N ILE A 116 -3.61 5.02 -28.73
CA ILE A 116 -2.48 5.61 -27.98
C ILE A 116 -1.63 4.58 -27.22
N GLU A 117 -2.08 3.32 -27.22
CA GLU A 117 -1.43 2.17 -26.57
C GLU A 117 -0.93 2.49 -25.15
N PRO A 118 -1.84 2.86 -24.23
CA PRO A 118 -1.47 3.13 -22.84
C PRO A 118 -1.11 1.83 -22.11
N SER A 119 -0.36 1.94 -21.02
CA SER A 119 -0.23 0.82 -20.08
C SER A 119 -1.53 0.57 -19.31
N PHE A 120 -1.65 -0.62 -18.71
CA PHE A 120 -2.79 -0.93 -17.83
C PHE A 120 -2.95 0.11 -16.72
N PHE A 121 -1.83 0.56 -16.17
CA PHE A 121 -1.83 1.52 -15.07
C PHE A 121 -2.27 2.90 -15.52
N GLU A 122 -1.85 3.36 -16.70
CA GLU A 122 -2.27 4.66 -17.27
C GLU A 122 -3.79 4.71 -17.49
N VAL A 123 -4.39 3.63 -18.02
CA VAL A 123 -5.87 3.53 -18.18
C VAL A 123 -6.59 3.52 -16.84
N THR A 124 -6.07 2.75 -15.87
CA THR A 124 -6.69 2.64 -14.54
C THR A 124 -6.68 3.98 -13.80
N VAL A 125 -5.59 4.75 -13.90
CA VAL A 125 -5.50 6.09 -13.30
C VAL A 125 -6.48 7.06 -13.97
N ALA A 126 -6.54 7.07 -15.31
CA ALA A 126 -7.50 7.91 -16.03
C ALA A 126 -8.96 7.57 -15.68
N MET A 127 -9.28 6.28 -15.55
CA MET A 127 -10.58 5.78 -15.10
C MET A 127 -10.90 6.22 -13.68
N ALA A 128 -9.94 6.13 -12.75
CA ALA A 128 -10.12 6.59 -11.38
C ALA A 128 -10.46 8.09 -11.33
N PHE A 129 -9.74 8.91 -12.11
CA PHE A 129 -10.00 10.33 -12.16
C PHE A 129 -11.38 10.66 -12.74
N ALA A 130 -11.76 10.01 -13.83
CA ALA A 130 -13.09 10.14 -14.40
C ALA A 130 -14.18 9.74 -13.40
N TYR A 131 -14.00 8.63 -12.68
CA TYR A 131 -14.97 8.15 -11.70
C TYR A 131 -15.13 9.13 -10.52
N PHE A 132 -14.04 9.65 -9.98
CA PHE A 132 -14.12 10.64 -8.89
C PHE A 132 -14.82 11.92 -9.34
N SER A 133 -14.58 12.36 -10.58
CA SER A 133 -15.26 13.51 -11.15
C SER A 133 -16.76 13.26 -11.32
N SER A 134 -17.17 12.13 -11.90
CA SER A 134 -18.59 11.77 -12.07
C SER A 134 -19.31 11.60 -10.74
N GLU A 135 -18.59 11.11 -9.73
CA GLU A 135 -19.10 10.95 -8.37
C GLU A 135 -19.05 12.25 -7.55
N ASN A 136 -18.68 13.40 -8.12
CA ASN A 136 -18.61 14.68 -7.40
C ASN A 136 -17.81 14.57 -6.08
N VAL A 137 -16.68 13.86 -6.12
CA VAL A 137 -15.74 13.78 -5.00
C VAL A 137 -15.24 15.18 -4.64
N GLU A 138 -15.12 15.48 -3.35
CA GLU A 138 -14.58 16.75 -2.88
C GLU A 138 -13.06 16.69 -2.72
N VAL A 139 -12.56 15.54 -2.25
CA VAL A 139 -11.13 15.27 -2.08
C VAL A 139 -10.81 13.82 -2.41
N ALA A 140 -9.76 13.60 -3.21
CA ALA A 140 -9.27 12.28 -3.55
C ALA A 140 -7.88 12.02 -2.94
N VAL A 141 -7.73 10.90 -2.24
CA VAL A 141 -6.43 10.40 -1.77
C VAL A 141 -5.88 9.45 -2.84
N ILE A 142 -4.73 9.81 -3.43
CA ILE A 142 -4.16 9.12 -4.57
C ILE A 142 -2.84 8.45 -4.15
N GLU A 143 -2.79 7.13 -4.13
CA GLU A 143 -1.56 6.37 -3.93
C GLU A 143 -0.75 6.31 -5.24
N VAL A 144 0.54 6.62 -5.14
CA VAL A 144 1.53 6.39 -6.22
C VAL A 144 1.69 4.89 -6.45
N GLY A 145 1.66 4.46 -7.72
CA GLY A 145 1.92 3.06 -8.08
C GLY A 145 3.39 2.68 -7.87
N MET A 146 4.30 3.34 -8.59
CA MET A 146 5.74 3.07 -8.50
C MET A 146 6.56 4.35 -8.70
N GLY A 147 7.61 4.52 -7.88
CA GLY A 147 8.45 5.72 -7.93
C GLY A 147 7.69 6.95 -7.46
N GLY A 148 7.36 7.85 -8.40
CA GLY A 148 6.63 9.09 -8.16
C GLY A 148 6.71 10.04 -9.35
N ARG A 149 7.92 10.46 -9.72
CA ARG A 149 8.21 11.46 -10.76
C ARG A 149 7.54 11.15 -12.10
N LEU A 150 7.61 9.91 -12.54
CA LEU A 150 7.05 9.42 -13.81
C LEU A 150 5.83 8.50 -13.62
N ASP A 151 5.29 8.44 -12.41
CA ASP A 151 4.09 7.65 -12.14
C ASP A 151 2.86 8.32 -12.77
N SER A 152 1.95 7.55 -13.35
CA SER A 152 0.76 8.08 -14.03
C SER A 152 -0.10 8.97 -13.13
N THR A 153 -0.06 8.78 -11.81
CA THR A 153 -0.77 9.62 -10.85
C THR A 153 -0.19 11.04 -10.73
N ASN A 154 1.06 11.27 -11.15
CA ASN A 154 1.78 12.53 -10.96
C ASN A 154 1.38 13.67 -11.92
N ILE A 155 0.21 13.56 -12.56
CA ILE A 155 -0.40 14.64 -13.36
C ILE A 155 -1.29 15.57 -12.53
N ILE A 156 -1.49 15.28 -11.24
CA ILE A 156 -2.30 16.08 -10.31
C ILE A 156 -1.50 17.22 -9.67
N THR A 157 -2.20 18.24 -9.17
CA THR A 157 -1.65 19.24 -8.24
C THR A 157 -2.36 19.05 -6.89
N PRO A 158 -1.71 18.43 -5.88
CA PRO A 158 -2.36 18.12 -4.62
C PRO A 158 -2.32 19.29 -3.64
N GLU A 159 -3.18 19.23 -2.64
CA GLU A 159 -3.17 20.11 -1.46
C GLU A 159 -2.00 19.77 -0.53
N LEU A 160 -1.57 18.51 -0.55
CA LEU A 160 -0.47 17.98 0.23
C LEU A 160 0.08 16.72 -0.43
N ALA A 161 1.41 16.59 -0.43
CA ALA A 161 2.08 15.33 -0.74
C ALA A 161 2.64 14.69 0.55
N LEU A 162 2.68 13.36 0.59
CA LEU A 162 3.20 12.60 1.71
C LEU A 162 4.09 11.46 1.22
N ILE A 163 5.26 11.31 1.83
CA ILE A 163 6.14 10.16 1.67
C ILE A 163 6.15 9.36 2.96
N THR A 164 5.86 8.06 2.86
CA THR A 164 5.88 7.16 4.03
C THR A 164 7.31 6.87 4.47
N ASN A 165 8.06 6.15 3.64
CA ASN A 165 9.47 5.79 3.88
C ASN A 165 10.21 5.51 2.57
N ILE A 166 11.54 5.39 2.69
CA ILE A 166 12.45 5.00 1.61
C ILE A 166 13.19 3.74 2.01
N SER A 167 13.08 2.70 1.20
CA SER A 167 13.85 1.47 1.32
C SER A 167 14.11 0.91 -0.08
N PHE A 168 14.98 -0.09 -0.17
CA PHE A 168 15.21 -0.80 -1.42
C PHE A 168 13.95 -1.56 -1.84
N ASP A 169 13.44 -1.20 -3.01
CA ASP A 169 12.42 -1.93 -3.75
C ASP A 169 12.48 -1.47 -5.20
N HIS A 170 12.15 -2.35 -6.14
CA HIS A 170 12.16 -2.01 -7.58
C HIS A 170 13.49 -1.37 -8.06
N THR A 171 14.63 -1.84 -7.54
CA THR A 171 15.97 -1.25 -7.77
C THR A 171 16.36 -1.18 -9.25
N GLN A 172 15.90 -2.15 -10.03
CA GLN A 172 16.04 -2.18 -11.50
C GLN A 172 15.38 -1.00 -12.24
N TYR A 173 14.45 -0.26 -11.61
CA TYR A 173 13.77 0.91 -12.21
C TYR A 173 14.04 2.21 -11.47
N LEU A 174 14.08 2.16 -10.14
CA LEU A 174 14.18 3.36 -9.30
C LEU A 174 15.62 3.72 -8.93
N GLY A 175 16.57 2.81 -9.20
CA GLY A 175 17.97 2.94 -8.87
C GLY A 175 18.43 1.97 -7.79
N ASP A 176 19.74 1.80 -7.74
CA ASP A 176 20.50 0.89 -6.87
C ASP A 176 20.97 1.53 -5.56
N THR A 177 20.58 2.79 -5.30
CA THR A 177 20.89 3.50 -4.06
C THR A 177 19.65 4.18 -3.46
N LEU A 178 19.61 4.34 -2.14
CA LEU A 178 18.49 5.01 -1.48
C LEU A 178 18.28 6.46 -1.98
N PRO A 179 19.33 7.28 -2.25
CA PRO A 179 19.14 8.61 -2.83
C PRO A 179 18.51 8.60 -4.23
N LYS A 180 18.84 7.62 -5.10
CA LYS A 180 18.20 7.49 -6.42
C LYS A 180 16.71 7.16 -6.29
N ILE A 181 16.38 6.23 -5.38
CA ILE A 181 14.99 5.90 -5.08
C ILE A 181 14.26 7.13 -4.52
N ALA A 182 14.90 7.86 -3.60
CA ALA A 182 14.36 9.08 -3.01
C ALA A 182 14.07 10.14 -4.08
N PHE A 183 14.98 10.33 -5.05
CA PHE A 183 14.82 11.27 -6.15
C PHE A 183 13.57 10.97 -6.99
N GLU A 184 13.35 9.70 -7.33
CA GLU A 184 12.13 9.30 -8.04
C GLU A 184 10.86 9.59 -7.23
N LYS A 185 10.88 9.37 -5.91
CA LYS A 185 9.71 9.64 -5.06
C LYS A 185 9.50 11.14 -4.79
N ALA A 186 10.57 11.91 -4.66
CA ALA A 186 10.54 13.37 -4.49
C ALA A 186 9.91 14.08 -5.70
N GLY A 187 9.80 13.41 -6.84
CA GLY A 187 9.11 13.92 -8.02
C GLY A 187 7.61 14.19 -7.86
N ILE A 188 6.97 13.76 -6.77
CA ILE A 188 5.59 14.13 -6.45
C ILE A 188 5.48 15.51 -5.77
N ILE A 189 6.59 16.09 -5.30
CA ILE A 189 6.60 17.44 -4.71
C ILE A 189 6.24 18.44 -5.81
N LYS A 190 5.34 19.36 -5.48
CA LYS A 190 4.85 20.41 -6.40
C LYS A 190 5.21 21.80 -5.85
N PRO A 191 5.35 22.82 -6.74
CA PRO A 191 5.64 24.19 -6.32
C PRO A 191 4.71 24.66 -5.21
N THR A 192 5.25 25.19 -4.13
CA THR A 192 4.53 25.77 -2.96
C THR A 192 3.66 24.79 -2.16
N ILE A 193 3.52 23.54 -2.60
CA ILE A 193 2.67 22.53 -1.94
C ILE A 193 3.44 21.85 -0.80
N PRO A 194 2.88 21.74 0.41
CA PRO A 194 3.57 21.11 1.53
C PRO A 194 3.83 19.62 1.29
N ILE A 195 4.95 19.14 1.84
CA ILE A 195 5.36 17.73 1.79
C ILE A 195 5.61 17.21 3.21
N VAL A 196 5.03 16.04 3.53
CA VAL A 196 5.23 15.35 4.80
C VAL A 196 6.08 14.10 4.59
N LEU A 197 7.15 13.96 5.38
CA LEU A 197 7.90 12.70 5.52
C LEU A 197 7.43 12.02 6.81
N SER A 198 6.93 10.78 6.72
CA SER A 198 6.34 10.11 7.90
C SER A 198 7.40 9.69 8.92
N GLU A 199 8.57 9.29 8.42
CA GLU A 199 9.70 8.78 9.19
C GLU A 199 10.91 9.70 9.08
N ARG A 200 11.84 9.59 10.06
CA ARG A 200 13.19 10.15 9.87
C ARG A 200 13.91 9.30 8.84
N MET A 201 14.58 9.96 7.91
CA MET A 201 15.35 9.32 6.86
C MET A 201 16.85 9.48 7.14
N PRO A 202 17.71 8.60 6.61
CA PRO A 202 19.15 8.83 6.59
C PRO A 202 19.47 10.19 5.97
N PRO A 203 20.54 10.88 6.40
CA PRO A 203 20.89 12.21 5.89
C PRO A 203 20.94 12.28 4.37
N GLU A 204 21.59 11.32 3.71
CA GLU A 204 21.73 11.27 2.25
C GLU A 204 20.40 11.10 1.49
N VAL A 205 19.37 10.60 2.18
CA VAL A 205 18.01 10.47 1.65
C VAL A 205 17.21 11.74 1.95
N LEU A 206 17.36 12.29 3.15
CA LEU A 206 16.70 13.52 3.57
C LEU A 206 17.12 14.71 2.69
N ASP A 207 18.41 14.82 2.39
CA ASP A 207 18.99 15.87 1.55
C ASP A 207 18.26 15.97 0.20
N VAL A 208 17.93 14.84 -0.42
CA VAL A 208 17.18 14.81 -1.70
C VAL A 208 15.80 15.46 -1.58
N PHE A 209 15.10 15.24 -0.46
CA PHE A 209 13.80 15.84 -0.23
C PHE A 209 13.92 17.32 0.15
N GLU A 210 14.92 17.69 0.93
CA GLU A 210 15.19 19.08 1.33
C GLU A 210 15.58 19.95 0.13
N GLU A 211 16.49 19.48 -0.71
CA GLU A 211 16.88 20.13 -1.96
C GLU A 211 15.66 20.32 -2.86
N ARG A 212 14.90 19.24 -3.08
CA ARG A 212 13.72 19.30 -3.96
C ARG A 212 12.62 20.21 -3.40
N ALA A 213 12.43 20.20 -2.09
CA ALA A 213 11.46 21.08 -1.44
C ALA A 213 11.90 22.54 -1.54
N ALA A 214 13.19 22.83 -1.33
CA ALA A 214 13.74 24.18 -1.47
C ALA A 214 13.64 24.70 -2.91
N GLU A 215 13.96 23.87 -3.92
CA GLU A 215 13.81 24.21 -5.35
C GLU A 215 12.38 24.63 -5.71
N LEU A 216 11.40 24.04 -5.06
CA LEU A 216 9.97 24.22 -5.34
C LEU A 216 9.28 25.14 -4.34
N ASP A 217 9.99 25.74 -3.39
CA ASP A 217 9.43 26.52 -2.29
C ASP A 217 8.33 25.76 -1.52
N ALA A 218 8.50 24.44 -1.40
CA ALA A 218 7.57 23.54 -0.72
C ALA A 218 7.93 23.44 0.77
N ARG A 219 6.94 23.61 1.65
CA ARG A 219 7.15 23.42 3.10
C ARG A 219 7.34 21.93 3.41
N LEU A 220 8.57 21.53 3.76
CA LEU A 220 8.88 20.18 4.21
C LEU A 220 8.62 19.99 5.71
N VAL A 221 8.00 18.87 6.07
CA VAL A 221 7.70 18.48 7.45
C VAL A 221 8.11 17.04 7.70
N VAL A 222 9.04 16.82 8.63
CA VAL A 222 9.37 15.47 9.13
C VAL A 222 8.47 15.15 10.32
N ALA A 223 7.47 14.29 10.11
CA ALA A 223 6.45 13.96 11.10
C ALA A 223 7.04 13.31 12.36
N ALA A 224 8.05 12.45 12.18
CA ALA A 224 8.74 11.78 13.29
C ALA A 224 9.49 12.73 14.24
N GLU A 225 9.75 13.98 13.83
CA GLU A 225 10.32 15.02 14.69
C GLU A 225 9.26 15.81 15.45
N ARG A 226 8.03 15.81 14.94
CA ARG A 226 6.90 16.54 15.54
C ARG A 226 6.02 15.66 16.41
N ILE A 227 6.01 14.36 16.15
CA ILE A 227 5.09 13.42 16.77
C ILE A 227 5.86 12.24 17.34
N THR A 228 5.71 12.03 18.65
CA THR A 228 6.26 10.88 19.37
C THR A 228 5.13 9.98 19.84
N ILE A 229 5.23 8.68 19.55
CA ILE A 229 4.38 7.67 20.17
C ILE A 229 5.02 7.31 21.52
N SER A 230 4.41 7.75 22.62
CA SER A 230 4.94 7.56 23.97
C SER A 230 4.72 6.15 24.49
N SER A 231 3.66 5.49 24.05
CA SER A 231 3.39 4.08 24.31
C SER A 231 2.39 3.53 23.30
N HIS A 232 2.40 2.22 23.12
CA HIS A 232 1.39 1.51 22.35
C HIS A 232 1.04 0.17 23.02
N SER A 233 -0.16 -0.35 22.78
CA SER A 233 -0.58 -1.67 23.25
C SER A 233 -1.67 -2.27 22.38
N PHE A 234 -1.72 -3.60 22.36
CA PHE A 234 -2.77 -4.37 21.72
C PHE A 234 -3.85 -4.71 22.73
N GLN A 235 -5.06 -4.17 22.55
CA GLN A 235 -6.21 -4.49 23.41
C GLN A 235 -7.47 -4.55 22.54
N THR A 236 -8.32 -5.55 22.79
CA THR A 236 -9.64 -5.72 22.14
C THR A 236 -9.61 -5.62 20.61
N GLY A 237 -8.58 -6.20 19.98
CA GLY A 237 -8.42 -6.18 18.51
C GLY A 237 -8.10 -4.80 17.94
N LYS A 238 -7.58 -3.88 18.77
CA LYS A 238 -7.14 -2.54 18.38
C LYS A 238 -5.70 -2.29 18.83
N LEU A 239 -4.99 -1.50 18.04
CA LEU A 239 -3.71 -0.89 18.41
C LEU A 239 -4.00 0.46 19.08
N ASN A 240 -3.80 0.53 20.39
CA ASN A 240 -3.96 1.73 21.18
C ASN A 240 -2.63 2.48 21.20
N ILE A 241 -2.64 3.79 20.92
CA ILE A 241 -1.44 4.62 20.90
C ILE A 241 -1.62 5.87 21.75
N ALA A 242 -0.56 6.24 22.49
CA ALA A 242 -0.44 7.52 23.17
C ALA A 242 0.50 8.43 22.38
N VAL A 243 0.00 9.59 21.96
CA VAL A 243 0.67 10.48 21.02
C VAL A 243 0.96 11.83 21.67
N LYS A 244 2.24 12.22 21.65
CA LYS A 244 2.72 13.54 22.07
C LYS A 244 3.16 14.33 20.85
N TYR A 245 2.57 15.52 20.68
CA TYR A 245 3.00 16.48 19.66
C TYR A 245 4.04 17.41 20.28
N SER A 246 5.11 17.74 19.56
CA SER A 246 6.19 18.61 20.04
C SER A 246 5.70 20.00 20.44
N HIS A 247 4.69 20.51 19.73
CA HIS A 247 4.11 21.84 19.93
C HIS A 247 2.87 21.85 20.84
N LYS A 248 2.42 20.69 21.37
CA LYS A 248 1.26 20.61 22.27
C LYS A 248 1.66 19.99 23.61
N LYS A 249 1.19 20.58 24.71
CA LYS A 249 1.44 20.07 26.07
C LYS A 249 0.64 18.79 26.40
N LYS A 250 -0.49 18.59 25.72
CA LYS A 250 -1.43 17.49 25.99
C LYS A 250 -0.99 16.18 25.33
N LEU A 251 -1.19 15.07 26.03
CA LEU A 251 -1.11 13.72 25.48
C LEU A 251 -2.44 13.33 24.83
N TYR A 252 -2.40 12.86 23.59
CA TYR A 252 -3.55 12.40 22.82
C TYR A 252 -3.58 10.88 22.78
N ARG A 253 -4.76 10.29 22.68
CA ARG A 253 -4.93 8.84 22.59
C ARG A 253 -5.79 8.50 21.39
N TYR A 254 -5.30 7.57 20.58
CA TYR A 254 -5.99 7.06 19.41
C TYR A 254 -6.04 5.53 19.48
N GLN A 255 -7.04 4.97 18.80
CA GLN A 255 -7.17 3.55 18.57
C GLN A 255 -7.12 3.34 17.07
N LEU A 256 -6.37 2.33 16.63
CA LEU A 256 -6.25 1.92 15.24
C LEU A 256 -6.80 0.51 15.10
N ASP A 257 -7.52 0.24 14.01
CA ASP A 257 -7.90 -1.12 13.62
C ASP A 257 -6.92 -1.77 12.64
N LEU A 258 -5.84 -1.05 12.32
CA LEU A 258 -4.65 -1.57 11.66
C LEU A 258 -3.61 -1.89 12.73
N LEU A 259 -3.22 -3.17 12.80
CA LEU A 259 -2.55 -3.77 13.96
C LEU A 259 -1.04 -3.99 13.76
N GLY A 260 -0.51 -3.73 12.57
CA GLY A 260 0.94 -3.82 12.34
C GLY A 260 1.68 -2.70 13.09
N GLU A 261 2.80 -2.99 13.74
CA GLU A 261 3.59 -1.96 14.44
C GLU A 261 4.20 -0.93 13.48
N TYR A 262 4.44 -1.31 12.23
CA TYR A 262 4.84 -0.38 11.18
C TYR A 262 3.80 0.75 10.96
N GLN A 263 2.55 0.56 11.40
CA GLN A 263 1.53 1.60 11.38
C GLN A 263 1.84 2.76 12.35
N LEU A 264 2.68 2.55 13.36
CA LEU A 264 3.13 3.62 14.28
C LEU A 264 3.89 4.73 13.56
N ASN A 265 4.55 4.41 12.45
CA ASN A 265 5.20 5.41 11.62
C ASN A 265 4.23 6.02 10.61
N ASN A 266 3.42 5.20 9.94
CA ASN A 266 2.38 5.67 9.02
C ASN A 266 1.45 6.70 9.69
N VAL A 267 1.01 6.42 10.92
CA VAL A 267 0.09 7.31 11.65
C VAL A 267 0.73 8.65 12.03
N LYS A 268 2.05 8.74 12.23
CA LYS A 268 2.73 10.04 12.44
C LYS A 268 2.60 10.91 11.19
N GLY A 269 2.83 10.33 10.01
CA GLY A 269 2.65 10.99 8.73
C GLY A 269 1.21 11.45 8.53
N VAL A 270 0.24 10.55 8.77
CA VAL A 270 -1.20 10.85 8.68
C VAL A 270 -1.58 12.00 9.60
N LEU A 271 -1.22 11.94 10.89
CA LEU A 271 -1.56 12.99 11.85
C LEU A 271 -0.93 14.34 11.47
N SER A 272 0.30 14.36 10.98
CA SER A 272 0.96 15.58 10.50
C SER A 272 0.30 16.14 9.23
N ALA A 273 -0.09 15.27 8.30
CA ALA A 273 -0.82 15.67 7.10
C ALA A 273 -2.19 16.26 7.45
N LEU A 274 -2.92 15.66 8.39
CA LEU A 274 -4.22 16.17 8.84
C LEU A 274 -4.10 17.54 9.53
N GLU A 275 -3.03 17.79 10.31
CA GLU A 275 -2.77 19.13 10.87
C GLU A 275 -2.55 20.17 9.76
N ILE A 276 -1.75 19.84 8.75
CA ILE A 276 -1.47 20.76 7.64
C ILE A 276 -2.72 20.99 6.79
N LEU A 277 -3.49 19.95 6.46
CA LEU A 277 -4.75 20.08 5.71
C LEU A 277 -5.75 20.98 6.45
N ASN A 278 -5.82 20.86 7.77
CA ASN A 278 -6.68 21.71 8.58
C ASN A 278 -6.19 23.18 8.57
N ASP A 279 -4.87 23.43 8.49
CA ASP A 279 -4.30 24.77 8.32
C ASP A 279 -4.57 25.35 6.91
N THR A 280 -4.76 24.51 5.88
CA THR A 280 -5.03 24.94 4.49
C THR A 280 -6.52 25.00 4.13
N GLY A 281 -7.40 24.93 5.13
CA GLY A 281 -8.84 25.20 4.97
C GLY A 281 -9.73 23.96 4.93
N PHE A 282 -9.21 22.77 5.21
CA PHE A 282 -10.06 21.62 5.57
C PHE A 282 -10.62 21.79 6.98
N VAL A 283 -11.79 21.21 7.25
CA VAL A 283 -12.44 21.20 8.56
C VAL A 283 -12.40 19.78 9.10
N ILE A 284 -11.37 19.47 9.88
CA ILE A 284 -11.12 18.12 10.40
C ILE A 284 -11.19 18.15 11.93
N HIS A 285 -12.35 17.82 12.48
CA HIS A 285 -12.54 17.79 13.92
C HIS A 285 -11.77 16.63 14.59
N PRO A 286 -11.30 16.79 15.84
CA PRO A 286 -10.60 15.71 16.57
C PRO A 286 -11.41 14.40 16.68
N SER A 287 -12.74 14.48 16.71
CA SER A 287 -13.64 13.32 16.69
C SER A 287 -13.55 12.52 15.39
N ALA A 288 -13.39 13.18 14.24
CA ALA A 288 -13.21 12.54 12.94
C ALA A 288 -11.87 11.79 12.87
N ILE A 289 -10.79 12.40 13.38
CA ILE A 289 -9.48 11.74 13.47
C ILE A 289 -9.57 10.48 14.32
N LYS A 290 -10.17 10.58 15.52
CA LYS A 290 -10.30 9.45 16.43
C LYS A 290 -11.14 8.32 15.83
N SER A 291 -12.28 8.65 15.23
CA SER A 291 -13.20 7.65 14.67
C SER A 291 -12.62 7.03 13.41
N GLY A 292 -12.07 7.84 12.49
CA GLY A 292 -11.50 7.38 11.23
C GLY A 292 -10.29 6.47 11.41
N LEU A 293 -9.39 6.78 12.35
CA LEU A 293 -8.27 5.87 12.66
C LEU A 293 -8.75 4.55 13.28
N ALA A 294 -9.82 4.57 14.06
CA ALA A 294 -10.34 3.38 14.75
C ALA A 294 -11.14 2.43 13.85
N SER A 295 -11.45 2.84 12.62
CA SER A 295 -12.36 2.14 11.71
C SER A 295 -11.87 2.11 10.26
N VAL A 296 -10.55 2.20 10.02
CA VAL A 296 -9.97 2.25 8.66
C VAL A 296 -10.42 1.04 7.83
N ARG A 297 -10.32 -0.17 8.37
CA ARG A 297 -10.68 -1.41 7.66
C ARG A 297 -12.15 -1.43 7.29
N THR A 298 -13.03 -1.11 8.24
CA THR A 298 -14.48 -1.12 8.03
C THR A 298 -14.94 0.01 7.11
N THR A 299 -14.29 1.17 7.18
CA THR A 299 -14.67 2.36 6.41
C THR A 299 -14.19 2.28 4.97
N THR A 300 -13.03 1.69 4.73
CA THR A 300 -12.39 1.73 3.40
C THR A 300 -12.25 0.35 2.74
N GLY A 301 -12.50 -0.73 3.47
CA GLY A 301 -12.35 -2.09 2.98
C GLY A 301 -10.90 -2.57 2.86
N LEU A 302 -9.93 -1.95 3.55
CA LEU A 302 -8.53 -2.39 3.52
C LEU A 302 -8.39 -3.80 4.10
N LYS A 303 -7.69 -4.67 3.37
CA LYS A 303 -7.41 -6.07 3.72
C LYS A 303 -5.92 -6.39 3.64
N GLY A 304 -5.50 -7.46 4.31
CA GLY A 304 -4.17 -8.06 4.16
C GLY A 304 -3.00 -7.26 4.76
N ARG A 305 -3.26 -6.37 5.72
CA ARG A 305 -2.23 -5.61 6.47
C ARG A 305 -2.31 -6.00 7.95
N TRP A 306 -1.41 -6.88 8.38
CA TRP A 306 -1.40 -7.52 9.70
C TRP A 306 -2.80 -7.95 10.15
N GLN A 307 -3.46 -8.71 9.29
CA GLN A 307 -4.86 -9.05 9.46
C GLN A 307 -4.99 -10.42 10.12
N GLN A 308 -5.73 -10.47 11.22
CA GLN A 308 -6.12 -11.73 11.84
C GLN A 308 -7.26 -12.39 11.04
N ILE A 309 -7.06 -13.67 10.73
CA ILE A 309 -8.01 -14.53 10.01
C ILE A 309 -8.67 -15.53 10.98
N GLN A 310 -7.93 -15.99 11.99
CA GLN A 310 -8.40 -16.98 12.96
C GLN A 310 -7.79 -16.70 14.34
N SER A 311 -8.47 -17.11 15.42
CA SER A 311 -8.01 -16.94 16.81
C SER A 311 -7.28 -18.14 17.40
N GLU A 312 -7.70 -19.37 17.09
CA GLU A 312 -7.14 -20.60 17.70
C GLU A 312 -6.97 -21.71 16.63
N PRO A 313 -5.72 -22.11 16.28
CA PRO A 313 -4.49 -21.33 16.49
C PRO A 313 -4.61 -19.90 15.94
N LEU A 314 -3.78 -19.00 16.43
CA LEU A 314 -3.75 -17.64 15.91
C LEU A 314 -3.25 -17.65 14.47
N VAL A 315 -4.04 -17.14 13.51
CA VAL A 315 -3.62 -16.99 12.11
C VAL A 315 -3.62 -15.52 11.73
N LEU A 316 -2.45 -15.03 11.32
CA LEU A 316 -2.23 -13.67 10.84
C LEU A 316 -1.75 -13.69 9.38
N CYS A 317 -2.22 -12.76 8.56
CA CYS A 317 -1.68 -12.53 7.22
C CYS A 317 -1.15 -11.12 7.02
N ASP A 318 -0.10 -10.99 6.21
CA ASP A 318 0.44 -9.71 5.78
C ASP A 318 0.99 -9.78 4.35
N THR A 319 0.77 -8.70 3.61
CA THR A 319 1.16 -8.52 2.20
C THR A 319 2.58 -7.97 2.03
N ALA A 320 3.37 -7.88 3.10
CA ALA A 320 4.80 -7.62 3.06
C ALA A 320 5.50 -8.56 2.06
N HIS A 321 6.31 -7.98 1.19
CA HIS A 321 6.86 -8.66 0.01
C HIS A 321 8.27 -8.17 -0.37
N ASN A 322 8.88 -7.34 0.48
CA ASN A 322 10.27 -6.92 0.39
C ASN A 322 10.91 -7.10 1.77
N LYS A 323 12.24 -7.11 1.82
CA LYS A 323 12.99 -7.40 3.05
C LYS A 323 12.59 -6.49 4.21
N ALA A 324 12.55 -5.17 3.98
CA ALA A 324 12.21 -4.19 5.01
C ALA A 324 10.79 -4.38 5.58
N GLY A 325 9.80 -4.72 4.74
CA GLY A 325 8.45 -5.03 5.20
C GLY A 325 8.40 -6.33 5.99
N LEU A 326 9.09 -7.37 5.50
CA LEU A 326 9.13 -8.69 6.13
C LEU A 326 9.86 -8.67 7.47
N GLU A 327 10.95 -7.90 7.60
CA GLU A 327 11.66 -7.67 8.86
C GLU A 327 10.70 -7.15 9.94
N LEU A 328 9.87 -6.16 9.62
CA LEU A 328 8.90 -5.59 10.55
C LEU A 328 7.80 -6.60 10.91
N THR A 329 7.23 -7.30 9.92
CA THR A 329 6.14 -8.25 10.17
C THR A 329 6.60 -9.50 10.89
N ILE A 330 7.72 -10.09 10.49
CA ILE A 330 8.27 -11.30 11.13
C ILE A 330 8.77 -10.94 12.53
N GLY A 331 9.41 -9.78 12.69
CA GLY A 331 9.84 -9.27 13.99
C GLY A 331 8.68 -9.13 14.97
N GLN A 332 7.56 -8.55 14.53
CA GLN A 332 6.34 -8.46 15.35
C GLN A 332 5.73 -9.86 15.61
N PHE A 333 5.78 -10.76 14.64
CA PHE A 333 5.18 -12.10 14.76
C PHE A 333 5.89 -12.95 15.82
N LYS A 334 7.23 -12.90 15.82
CA LYS A 334 8.07 -13.63 16.78
C LYS A 334 7.95 -13.12 18.22
N GLN A 335 7.40 -11.93 18.44
CA GLN A 335 7.11 -11.41 19.78
C GLN A 335 5.81 -11.95 20.38
N ILE A 336 4.97 -12.60 19.57
CA ILE A 336 3.74 -13.23 20.05
C ILE A 336 4.11 -14.44 20.89
N GLU A 337 3.60 -14.50 22.13
CA GLU A 337 3.72 -15.68 22.98
C GLU A 337 2.92 -16.83 22.35
N ALA A 338 3.65 -17.83 21.85
CA ALA A 338 3.10 -19.02 21.22
C ALA A 338 3.97 -20.23 21.58
N SER A 339 3.37 -21.41 21.63
CA SER A 339 4.12 -22.66 21.81
C SER A 339 5.00 -22.96 20.59
N LYS A 340 4.56 -22.53 19.40
CA LYS A 340 5.31 -22.65 18.15
C LYS A 340 4.92 -21.58 17.15
N HIS A 341 5.92 -21.02 16.46
CA HIS A 341 5.73 -20.13 15.31
C HIS A 341 5.82 -20.92 14.00
N ARG A 342 4.79 -20.79 13.17
CA ARG A 342 4.66 -21.48 11.88
C ARG A 342 4.48 -20.46 10.77
N PHE A 343 5.06 -20.74 9.61
CA PHE A 343 5.11 -19.81 8.49
C PHE A 343 4.61 -20.48 7.21
N VAL A 344 3.51 -19.97 6.67
CA VAL A 344 3.03 -20.26 5.33
C VAL A 344 3.60 -19.20 4.39
N LEU A 345 4.55 -19.58 3.54
CA LEU A 345 5.34 -18.64 2.74
C LEU A 345 5.25 -18.96 1.25
N GLY A 346 5.12 -17.90 0.45
CA GLY A 346 5.22 -17.94 -1.00
C GLY A 346 5.69 -16.60 -1.55
N PHE A 347 6.45 -16.64 -2.64
CA PHE A 347 7.11 -15.46 -3.21
C PHE A 347 6.92 -15.38 -4.72
N VAL A 348 7.26 -14.23 -5.29
CA VAL A 348 7.45 -14.05 -6.74
C VAL A 348 8.93 -14.16 -7.08
N ALA A 349 9.24 -14.57 -8.32
CA ALA A 349 10.59 -14.96 -8.73
C ALA A 349 11.63 -13.83 -8.72
N ASP A 350 11.23 -12.56 -8.75
CA ASP A 350 12.11 -11.39 -8.77
C ASP A 350 12.58 -10.93 -7.38
N LYS A 351 12.44 -11.78 -6.35
CA LYS A 351 12.85 -11.46 -4.97
C LYS A 351 14.18 -12.12 -4.62
N GLU A 352 14.98 -11.41 -3.84
CA GLU A 352 16.21 -11.93 -3.23
C GLU A 352 15.86 -12.87 -2.07
N ILE A 353 15.48 -14.10 -2.40
CA ILE A 353 14.99 -15.09 -1.42
C ILE A 353 16.02 -15.37 -0.32
N GLU A 354 17.31 -15.46 -0.66
CA GLU A 354 18.38 -15.70 0.31
C GLU A 354 18.41 -14.64 1.42
N SER A 355 18.26 -13.36 1.05
CA SER A 355 18.28 -12.26 2.01
C SER A 355 17.00 -12.17 2.85
N ILE A 356 15.90 -12.76 2.39
CA ILE A 356 14.65 -12.90 3.15
C ILE A 356 14.73 -14.09 4.10
N LEU A 357 15.33 -15.21 3.67
CA LEU A 357 15.47 -16.41 4.50
C LEU A 357 16.33 -16.15 5.74
N SER A 358 17.25 -15.18 5.71
CA SER A 358 18.04 -14.78 6.88
C SER A 358 17.22 -14.17 8.03
N LEU A 359 15.93 -13.89 7.82
CA LEU A 359 15.01 -13.37 8.87
C LEU A 359 14.47 -14.46 9.79
N PHE A 360 14.65 -15.72 9.41
CA PHE A 360 14.11 -16.87 10.11
C PHE A 360 15.18 -17.61 10.94
N SER A 361 14.74 -18.49 11.83
CA SER A 361 15.58 -19.30 12.73
C SER A 361 15.24 -20.78 12.59
N ASN A 362 16.16 -21.67 12.97
CA ASN A 362 15.99 -23.13 12.82
C ASN A 362 14.85 -23.73 13.66
N GLU A 363 14.31 -22.96 14.61
CA GLU A 363 13.14 -23.33 15.41
C GLU A 363 11.81 -23.08 14.67
N ASP A 364 11.84 -22.27 13.61
CA ASP A 364 10.66 -21.94 12.80
C ASP A 364 10.22 -23.16 11.98
N THR A 365 8.91 -23.33 11.78
CA THR A 365 8.36 -24.38 10.93
C THR A 365 7.72 -23.80 9.69
N PHE A 366 8.10 -24.34 8.52
CA PHE A 366 7.74 -23.77 7.22
C PHE A 366 6.81 -24.66 6.42
N TYR A 367 5.84 -24.01 5.79
CA TYR A 367 4.94 -24.54 4.79
C TYR A 367 5.08 -23.66 3.54
N PHE A 368 5.82 -24.16 2.55
CA PHE A 368 6.09 -23.44 1.32
C PHE A 368 4.96 -23.68 0.32
N CYS A 369 4.55 -22.62 -0.36
CA CYS A 369 3.49 -22.68 -1.36
C CYS A 369 3.79 -21.79 -2.57
N GLN A 370 3.13 -22.09 -3.68
CA GLN A 370 3.17 -21.28 -4.89
C GLN A 370 1.84 -20.50 -5.01
N PRO A 371 1.87 -19.15 -5.02
CA PRO A 371 0.66 -18.38 -5.31
C PRO A 371 0.25 -18.49 -6.79
N GLN A 372 -1.03 -18.31 -7.08
CA GLN A 372 -1.62 -18.32 -8.42
C GLN A 372 -1.29 -17.04 -9.18
N ASN A 373 -0.03 -16.92 -9.60
CA ASN A 373 0.44 -15.80 -10.40
C ASN A 373 1.49 -16.24 -11.42
N PRO A 374 1.51 -15.72 -12.66
CA PRO A 374 2.53 -16.05 -13.66
C PRO A 374 3.97 -15.74 -13.23
N ARG A 375 4.17 -14.83 -12.27
CA ARG A 375 5.46 -14.47 -11.70
C ARG A 375 5.80 -15.22 -10.42
N ALA A 376 4.94 -16.13 -9.96
CA ALA A 376 5.20 -16.91 -8.75
C ALA A 376 6.53 -17.66 -8.87
N LEU A 377 7.30 -17.68 -7.79
CA LEU A 377 8.46 -18.55 -7.69
C LEU A 377 7.95 -20.00 -7.56
N PRO A 378 8.43 -20.95 -8.39
CA PRO A 378 8.10 -22.36 -8.22
C PRO A 378 8.43 -22.83 -6.80
N VAL A 379 7.51 -23.58 -6.18
CA VAL A 379 7.66 -23.99 -4.77
C VAL A 379 8.91 -24.84 -4.57
N GLU A 380 9.30 -25.63 -5.56
CA GLU A 380 10.51 -26.46 -5.54
C GLU A 380 11.78 -25.60 -5.43
N ASN A 381 11.82 -24.47 -6.13
CA ASN A 381 12.94 -23.53 -6.07
C ASN A 381 13.01 -22.85 -4.69
N LEU A 382 11.86 -22.54 -4.09
CA LEU A 382 11.80 -21.98 -2.74
C LEU A 382 12.30 -22.98 -1.70
N VAL A 383 11.90 -24.25 -1.81
CA VAL A 383 12.37 -25.34 -0.95
C VAL A 383 13.88 -25.53 -1.10
N GLN A 384 14.40 -25.52 -2.33
CA GLN A 384 15.83 -25.64 -2.58
C GLN A 384 16.62 -24.47 -1.95
N ALA A 385 16.14 -23.23 -2.11
CA ALA A 385 16.76 -22.07 -1.48
C ALA A 385 16.73 -22.17 0.06
N ALA A 386 15.61 -22.62 0.63
CA ALA A 386 15.48 -22.85 2.06
C ALA A 386 16.47 -23.91 2.57
N GLN A 387 16.64 -25.03 1.85
CA GLN A 387 17.60 -26.08 2.17
C GLN A 387 19.05 -25.59 2.15
N ILE A 388 19.41 -24.78 1.16
CA ILE A 388 20.75 -24.16 1.07
C ILE A 388 21.00 -23.24 2.28
N ALA A 389 19.96 -22.52 2.73
CA ALA A 389 20.01 -21.68 3.92
C ALA A 389 19.94 -22.47 5.25
N GLY A 390 19.83 -23.80 5.22
CA GLY A 390 19.78 -24.66 6.39
C GLY A 390 18.38 -24.89 6.97
N PHE A 391 17.32 -24.47 6.28
CA PHE A 391 15.93 -24.66 6.69
C PHE A 391 15.31 -25.89 6.02
N THR A 392 14.33 -26.49 6.69
CA THR A 392 13.50 -27.57 6.13
C THR A 392 12.03 -27.18 6.25
N GLY A 393 11.21 -27.58 5.28
CA GLY A 393 9.79 -27.24 5.25
C GLY A 393 9.02 -28.13 4.28
N GLU A 394 7.71 -28.17 4.46
CA GLU A 394 6.80 -28.93 3.59
C GLU A 394 6.50 -28.11 2.33
N SER A 395 6.41 -28.78 1.18
CA SER A 395 6.07 -28.17 -0.11
C SER A 395 4.63 -28.52 -0.46
N LEU A 396 3.80 -27.50 -0.68
CA LEU A 396 2.38 -27.65 -0.98
C LEU A 396 2.00 -26.91 -2.27
N ASP A 397 0.99 -27.44 -2.98
CA ASP A 397 0.60 -26.97 -4.31
C ASP A 397 0.08 -25.53 -4.32
N ASN A 398 -0.63 -25.11 -3.27
CA ASN A 398 -1.26 -23.79 -3.20
C ASN A 398 -1.34 -23.25 -1.76
N VAL A 399 -1.59 -21.94 -1.66
CA VAL A 399 -1.63 -21.21 -0.38
C VAL A 399 -2.63 -21.79 0.61
N ASN A 400 -3.85 -22.13 0.15
CA ASN A 400 -4.89 -22.63 1.05
C ASN A 400 -4.53 -24.02 1.59
N SER A 401 -3.97 -24.91 0.74
CA SER A 401 -3.50 -26.23 1.19
C SER A 401 -2.35 -26.14 2.20
N ALA A 402 -1.44 -25.17 2.04
CA ALA A 402 -0.38 -24.91 3.01
C ALA A 402 -0.92 -24.38 4.34
N LEU A 403 -1.91 -23.49 4.29
CA LEU A 403 -2.58 -23.00 5.49
C LEU A 403 -3.37 -24.11 6.21
N GLU A 404 -4.14 -24.91 5.48
CA GLU A 404 -4.88 -26.05 6.04
C GLU A 404 -3.94 -27.04 6.72
N LYS A 405 -2.79 -27.35 6.10
CA LYS A 405 -1.77 -28.20 6.69
C LYS A 405 -1.14 -27.58 7.94
N ALA A 406 -0.81 -26.29 7.89
CA ALA A 406 -0.28 -25.57 9.05
C ALA A 406 -1.26 -25.57 10.23
N ILE A 407 -2.55 -25.36 9.97
CA ILE A 407 -3.61 -25.43 10.99
C ILE A 407 -3.73 -26.86 11.54
N HIS A 408 -3.74 -27.87 10.66
CA HIS A 408 -3.85 -29.27 11.06
C HIS A 408 -2.72 -29.71 11.99
N ASP A 409 -1.49 -29.26 11.72
CA ASP A 409 -0.33 -29.59 12.54
C ASP A 409 -0.23 -28.76 13.83
N SER A 410 -1.10 -27.76 14.02
CA SER A 410 -1.06 -26.80 15.13
C SER A 410 -1.94 -27.23 16.30
N ASN A 411 -1.53 -26.82 17.51
CA ASN A 411 -2.43 -26.79 18.68
C ASN A 411 -2.96 -25.35 18.88
N ALA A 412 -3.90 -25.17 19.82
CA ALA A 412 -4.53 -23.86 20.06
C ALA A 412 -3.57 -22.74 20.51
N ALA A 413 -2.42 -23.09 21.09
CA ALA A 413 -1.40 -22.16 21.56
C ALA A 413 -0.30 -21.88 20.52
N ASP A 414 -0.37 -22.45 19.32
CA ASP A 414 0.53 -22.13 18.21
C ASP A 414 0.07 -20.85 17.48
N ALA A 415 0.99 -20.22 16.76
CA ALA A 415 0.70 -19.08 15.89
C ALA A 415 1.18 -19.36 14.46
N ILE A 416 0.41 -18.90 13.47
CA ILE A 416 0.65 -19.07 12.05
C ILE A 416 0.70 -17.70 11.37
N TYR A 417 1.79 -17.44 10.64
CA TYR A 417 1.94 -16.31 9.75
C TYR A 417 1.75 -16.74 8.30
N VAL A 418 0.95 -16.03 7.54
CA VAL A 418 0.73 -16.26 6.11
C VAL A 418 1.18 -15.03 5.32
N GLY A 419 2.20 -15.17 4.47
CA GLY A 419 2.73 -14.03 3.73
C GLY A 419 3.90 -14.34 2.82
N GLY A 420 4.78 -13.36 2.63
CA GLY A 420 5.91 -13.41 1.70
C GLY A 420 5.64 -12.69 0.38
N SER A 421 4.39 -12.60 -0.04
CA SER A 421 3.99 -11.76 -1.16
C SER A 421 2.54 -11.30 -1.05
N THR A 422 2.19 -10.23 -1.78
CA THR A 422 0.79 -9.79 -1.89
C THR A 422 -0.10 -10.88 -2.51
N PHE A 423 0.44 -11.68 -3.44
CA PHE A 423 -0.33 -12.75 -4.10
C PHE A 423 -0.64 -13.92 -3.18
N VAL A 424 0.23 -14.23 -2.22
CA VAL A 424 -0.08 -15.25 -1.20
C VAL A 424 -1.33 -14.86 -0.42
N VAL A 425 -1.39 -13.63 0.07
CA VAL A 425 -2.56 -13.15 0.80
C VAL A 425 -3.78 -13.05 -0.14
N ALA A 426 -3.58 -12.66 -1.40
CA ALA A 426 -4.64 -12.61 -2.41
C ALA A 426 -5.30 -13.98 -2.67
N ASP A 427 -4.60 -15.09 -2.49
CA ASP A 427 -5.14 -16.43 -2.76
C ASP A 427 -5.95 -17.02 -1.59
N LEU A 428 -5.87 -16.42 -0.40
CA LEU A 428 -6.57 -16.92 0.78
C LEU A 428 -8.09 -16.88 0.62
N ASN A 429 -8.76 -18.01 0.83
CA ASN A 429 -10.22 -18.08 0.67
C ASN A 429 -10.98 -17.17 1.66
N SER A 430 -10.44 -16.99 2.86
CA SER A 430 -11.07 -16.21 3.94
C SER A 430 -10.28 -14.93 4.24
N LEU A 431 -10.85 -13.76 3.89
CA LEU A 431 -10.26 -12.42 4.11
C LEU A 431 -11.26 -11.31 4.44
#